data_AF-A0AAP8PP35-F1
#
_entry.id   AF-A0AAP8PP35-F1
#
_cell.length_a   1.000
_cell.length_b   1.000
_cell.length_c   1.000
_cell.angle_alpha   90.00
_cell.angle_beta   90.00
_cell.angle_gamma   90.00
#
_symmetry.space_group_name_H-M   'P 1'
#
loop_
_entity.id
_entity.type
_entity.pdbx_description
1 polymer ?
#
loop_
_entity_poly.entity_id
_entity_poly.type
_entity_poly.pdbx_seq_one_letter_code
_entity_poly.pdbx_strand_id
1 'polypeptide(L)' 'MAETVSPSITSLSIPKETLAKEAMRLAYKHIKDNDNQAYHICVNMELIERESARL' A
#
# COMPACT_ATOMS: atom_id res chain seq x y z
N MET A 1 19.85 4.58 -0.10
CA MET A 1 19.14 4.90 1.14
C MET A 1 18.31 6.14 0.88
N ALA A 2 17.06 6.21 1.32
CA ALA A 2 16.27 7.43 1.16
C ALA A 2 16.85 8.49 2.12
N GLU A 3 17.14 9.69 1.61
CA GLU A 3 17.59 10.81 2.41
C GLU A 3 16.47 11.23 3.38
N THR A 4 16.82 11.40 4.65
CA THR A 4 15.88 11.87 5.68
C THR A 4 15.75 13.39 5.60
N VAL A 5 14.53 13.88 5.41
CA VAL A 5 14.18 15.30 5.42
C VAL A 5 13.73 15.74 6.82
N SER A 6 14.13 16.96 7.22
CA SER A 6 13.76 17.59 8.49
C SER A 6 13.14 18.97 8.22
N PRO A 7 11.95 19.29 8.79
CA PRO A 7 11.11 18.43 9.62
C PRO A 7 10.54 17.25 8.83
N SER A 8 10.20 16.17 9.55
CA SER A 8 9.65 14.98 8.89
C SER A 8 8.30 15.30 8.23
N ILE A 9 8.12 14.83 6.99
CA ILE A 9 6.96 15.19 6.16
C ILE A 9 5.73 14.33 6.51
N THR A 10 4.59 14.95 6.76
CA THR A 10 3.28 14.28 6.90
C THR A 10 2.93 13.55 5.60
N SER A 11 2.51 12.28 5.68
CA SER A 11 2.31 11.45 4.49
C SER A 11 1.12 10.51 4.61
N LEU A 12 0.53 10.13 3.48
CA LEU A 12 -0.36 8.99 3.41
C LEU A 12 0.45 7.69 3.29
N SER A 13 0.27 6.80 4.24
CA SER A 13 0.83 5.45 4.24
C SER A 13 -0.13 4.49 3.58
N ILE A 14 0.38 3.73 2.62
CA ILE A 14 -0.32 2.62 2.00
C ILE A 14 0.14 1.34 2.70
N PRO A 15 -0.76 0.42 3.09
CA PRO A 15 -0.38 -0.85 3.70
C PRO A 15 0.24 -1.79 2.65
N LYS A 16 1.52 -1.55 2.35
CA LYS A 16 2.27 -2.22 1.26
C LYS A 16 2.28 -3.73 1.39
N GLU A 17 2.42 -4.24 2.60
CA GLU A 17 2.45 -5.69 2.85
C GLU A 17 1.10 -6.34 2.55
N THR A 18 0.00 -5.74 3.01
CA THR A 18 -1.36 -6.22 2.72
C THR A 18 -1.63 -6.19 1.22
N LEU A 19 -1.28 -5.08 0.55
CA LEU A 19 -1.45 -4.94 -0.89
C LEU A 19 -0.67 -6.02 -1.66
N ALA A 20 0.59 -6.27 -1.28
CA ALA A 20 1.42 -7.29 -1.91
C ALA A 20 0.87 -8.71 -1.70
N LYS A 21 0.40 -9.02 -0.49
CA LYS A 21 -0.21 -10.32 -0.16
C LYS A 21 -1.48 -10.57 -0.98
N GLU A 22 -2.37 -9.59 -1.08
CA GLU A 22 -3.60 -9.73 -1.86
C GLU A 22 -3.32 -9.85 -3.37
N ALA A 23 -2.37 -9.06 -3.89
CA ALA A 23 -1.96 -9.16 -5.29
C ALA A 23 -1.41 -10.57 -5.61
N MET A 24 -0.55 -11.11 -4.74
CA MET A 24 0.01 -12.46 -4.91
C MET A 24 -1.07 -13.54 -4.79
N ARG A 25 -2.01 -13.40 -3.86
CA ARG A 25 -3.13 -14.34 -3.70
C ARG A 25 -3.99 -14.40 -4.97
N LEU A 26 -4.32 -13.25 -5.55
CA LEU A 26 -5.11 -13.16 -6.78
C LEU A 26 -4.34 -13.70 -7.99
N ALA A 27 -3.05 -13.38 -8.12
CA ALA A 27 -2.21 -13.93 -9.19
C ALA A 27 -2.11 -15.46 -9.10
N TYR A 28 -1.93 -16.01 -7.90
CA TYR A 28 -1.92 -17.45 -7.69
C TYR A 28 -3.26 -18.11 -8.04
N LYS A 29 -4.38 -17.49 -7.65
CA LYS A 29 -5.73 -17.95 -8.01
C LYS A 29 -5.91 -17.98 -9.53
N HIS A 30 -5.51 -16.91 -10.23
CA HIS A 30 -5.58 -16.83 -11.69
C HIS A 30 -4.84 -17.98 -12.36
N ILE A 31 -3.62 -18.29 -11.91
CA ILE A 31 -2.80 -19.38 -12.46
C ILE A 31 -3.37 -20.75 -12.11
N LYS A 32 -3.75 -20.98 -10.86
CA LYS A 32 -4.18 -22.29 -10.37
C LYS A 32 -5.56 -22.69 -10.89
N ASP A 33 -6.50 -21.75 -10.86
CA ASP A 33 -7.90 -22.01 -11.16
C ASP A 33 -8.26 -21.61 -12.61
N ASN A 34 -7.28 -21.11 -13.39
CA ASN A 34 -7.47 -20.54 -14.73
C ASN A 34 -8.55 -19.44 -14.75
N ASP A 35 -8.58 -18.65 -13.67
CA ASP A 35 -9.65 -17.71 -13.35
C ASP A 35 -9.42 -16.35 -14.02
N ASN A 36 -10.03 -16.15 -15.19
CA ASN A 36 -9.87 -14.93 -16.00
C ASN A 36 -10.69 -13.71 -15.55
N GLN A 37 -11.20 -13.70 -14.33
CA GLN A 37 -11.94 -12.53 -13.82
C GLN A 37 -11.02 -11.36 -13.50
N ALA A 38 -11.52 -10.15 -13.72
CA ALA A 38 -10.88 -8.92 -13.26
C ALA A 38 -11.21 -8.66 -11.79
N TYR A 39 -10.19 -8.33 -11.00
CA TYR A 39 -10.32 -8.08 -9.57
C TYR A 39 -9.87 -6.66 -9.22
N HIS A 40 -10.54 -6.06 -8.24
CA HIS A 40 -10.12 -4.80 -7.62
C HIS A 40 -9.66 -5.05 -6.19
N ILE A 41 -8.48 -4.54 -5.84
CA ILE A 41 -7.98 -4.54 -4.46
C ILE A 41 -8.21 -3.14 -3.89
N CYS A 42 -9.05 -3.05 -2.87
CA CYS A 42 -9.27 -1.82 -2.12
C CYS A 42 -8.50 -1.90 -0.79
N VAL A 43 -7.64 -0.91 -0.53
CA VAL A 43 -6.92 -0.80 0.74
C VAL A 43 -7.17 0.57 1.34
N ASN A 44 -7.34 0.60 2.67
CA ASN A 44 -7.44 1.85 3.40
C ASN A 44 -6.04 2.42 3.61
N MET A 45 -5.88 3.71 3.30
CA MET A 45 -4.66 4.45 3.58
C MET A 45 -4.73 5.06 4.97
N GLU A 46 -3.57 5.19 5.61
CA GLU A 46 -3.44 5.82 6.92
C GLU A 46 -2.70 7.15 6.78
N LEU A 47 -3.26 8.22 7.37
CA LEU A 47 -2.53 9.47 7.48
C LEU A 47 -1.49 9.36 8.61
N ILE A 48 -0.21 9.50 8.26
CA ILE A 48 0.86 9.63 9.24
C ILE A 48 1.19 11.11 9.39
N GLU A 49 0.63 11.71 10.43
CA GLU A 49 0.94 13.07 10.84
C GLU A 49 2.36 13.18 11.39
N ARG A 50 3.09 14.20 10.92
CA ARG A 50 4.44 14.53 11.36
C ARG A 50 4.59 16.04 11.58
N GLU A 51 5.79 16.44 11.97
CA GLU A 51 6.16 17.82 12.30
C GLU A 51 5.80 18.83 11.20
N SER A 52 5.88 18.45 9.93
CA SER A 52 5.60 19.37 8.82
C SER A 52 4.16 19.89 8.74
N ALA A 53 3.22 19.30 9.48
CA ALA A 53 1.82 19.73 9.52
C ALA A 53 1.40 20.32 10.87
N ARG A 54 2.32 20.38 11.84
CA ARG A 54 2.08 21.02 13.14
C ARG A 54 2.49 22.50 13.02
N LEU A 55 1.50 23.40 13.09
CA LEU A 55 1.68 24.85 13.14
C LEU A 55 2.15 25.30 14.53
#